data_AF-E1RET5-F1
#
_entry.id   AF-E1RET5-F1
#
_cell.length_a   1.000
_cell.length_b   1.000
_cell.length_c   1.000
_cell.angle_alpha   90.00
_cell.angle_beta   90.00
_cell.angle_gamma   90.00
#
_symmetry.space_group_name_H-M   'P 1'
#
loop_
_entity.id
_entity.type
_entity.pdbx_description
1 polymer ?
#
loop_
_entity_poly.entity_id
_entity_poly.type
_entity_poly.pdbx_seq_one_letter_code
_entity_poly.pdbx_strand_id
1 'polypeptide(L)'
;MSTYKTKSLYAVIFLLSYAVVLSCGCIAATEDVKTSTPEYAAGNNGLNFSPLYSDFEEKISYEIYFGLSRPDGTTITETDWDNFVNEEIVPRFPEGFTIVDSKGYWHDYSTNVTISENSKIVIIYGGFSEEDIQKIIDLKNIYKEEFEQDSVMLVVSSSFVSF
;
A
#
# COMPACT_ATOMS: atom_id res chain seq x y z
N MET A 1 -3.70 32.82 20.37
CA MET A 1 -4.71 33.12 19.33
C MET A 1 -4.54 32.06 18.26
N SER A 2 -5.54 31.18 18.15
CA SER A 2 -5.52 29.89 17.45
C SER A 2 -6.19 30.01 16.09
N THR A 3 -5.55 29.46 15.05
CA THR A 3 -6.05 28.99 13.73
C THR A 3 -4.81 28.92 12.81
N TYR A 4 -4.39 27.78 12.24
CA TYR A 4 -5.03 27.10 11.11
C TYR A 4 -4.82 25.58 11.20
N LYS A 5 -5.93 24.85 11.28
CA LYS A 5 -6.01 23.41 11.12
C LYS A 5 -6.59 23.14 9.73
N THR A 6 -5.78 23.27 8.69
CA THR A 6 -6.15 22.85 7.32
C THR A 6 -5.61 21.45 7.10
N LYS A 7 -6.52 20.49 7.27
CA LYS A 7 -6.36 19.08 6.94
C LYS A 7 -5.82 18.97 5.52
N SER A 8 -4.63 18.41 5.38
CA SER A 8 -3.99 18.24 4.08
C SER A 8 -4.85 17.35 3.18
N LEU A 9 -5.05 17.85 1.97
CA LEU A 9 -5.91 17.38 0.90
C LEU A 9 -5.33 16.12 0.24
N TYR A 10 -4.78 15.17 1.00
CA TYR A 10 -4.14 13.96 0.45
C TYR A 10 -5.13 12.82 0.12
N ALA A 11 -6.43 13.02 0.34
CA ALA A 11 -7.46 11.97 0.18
C ALA A 11 -8.32 12.07 -1.10
N VAL A 12 -8.17 13.10 -1.95
CA VAL A 12 -9.17 13.41 -3.00
C VAL A 12 -8.78 12.96 -4.41
N ILE A 13 -7.50 12.67 -4.68
CA ILE A 13 -7.08 12.16 -5.99
C ILE A 13 -6.86 10.66 -5.88
N PHE A 14 -7.89 9.85 -6.09
CA PHE A 14 -7.82 8.49 -6.68
C PHE A 14 -9.23 7.84 -6.74
N LEU A 15 -10.27 8.46 -6.17
CA LEU A 15 -11.65 7.95 -6.21
C LEU A 15 -12.48 8.36 -7.45
N LEU A 16 -11.89 8.98 -8.49
CA LEU A 16 -12.66 9.47 -9.65
C LEU A 16 -12.19 8.87 -10.98
N SER A 17 -12.39 7.56 -11.12
CA SER A 17 -12.64 6.88 -12.39
C SER A 17 -13.27 5.53 -12.01
N TYR A 18 -14.53 5.20 -12.22
CA TYR A 18 -15.41 5.49 -13.35
C TYR A 18 -16.85 5.17 -12.88
N ALA A 19 -17.74 6.15 -12.83
CA ALA A 19 -19.17 5.93 -12.63
C ALA A 19 -19.95 6.76 -13.63
N VAL A 20 -20.12 6.23 -14.85
CA VAL A 20 -21.18 6.64 -15.79
C VAL A 20 -21.56 5.43 -16.64
N VAL A 21 -22.72 4.82 -16.38
CA VAL A 21 -23.78 4.62 -17.39
C VAL A 21 -25.13 4.57 -16.66
N LEU A 22 -25.97 5.58 -16.88
CA LEU A 22 -27.35 5.64 -16.40
C LEU A 22 -28.28 5.00 -17.46
N SER A 23 -29.10 4.05 -16.99
CA SER A 23 -30.47 3.70 -17.40
C SER A 23 -30.88 3.73 -18.89
N CYS A 24 -31.19 2.55 -19.42
CA CYS A 24 -32.41 2.34 -20.20
C CYS A 24 -33.08 1.08 -19.65
N GLY A 25 -34.18 1.25 -18.93
CA GLY A 25 -35.03 0.13 -18.53
C GLY A 25 -35.90 -0.30 -19.70
N CYS A 26 -36.01 -1.61 -19.92
CA CYS A 26 -37.30 -2.31 -20.05
C CYS A 26 -37.13 -3.83 -20.24
N ILE A 27 -37.83 -4.55 -19.36
CA ILE A 27 -38.47 -5.87 -19.52
C ILE A 27 -37.67 -7.12 -19.14
N ALA A 28 -38.31 -7.88 -18.26
CA ALA A 28 -37.88 -9.06 -17.55
C ALA A 28 -37.69 -10.29 -18.44
N ALA A 29 -36.61 -11.03 -18.17
CA ALA A 29 -36.56 -12.48 -18.29
C ALA A 29 -35.85 -13.00 -17.03
N THR A 30 -36.54 -13.89 -16.32
CA THR A 30 -36.02 -14.56 -15.12
C THR A 30 -35.10 -15.69 -15.54
N GLU A 31 -33.80 -15.55 -15.28
CA GLU A 31 -32.87 -16.68 -15.19
C GLU A 31 -32.11 -16.56 -13.87
N ASP A 32 -32.20 -17.62 -13.07
CA ASP A 32 -31.58 -17.74 -11.75
C ASP A 32 -30.04 -17.60 -11.84
N VAL A 33 -29.52 -16.41 -11.57
CA VAL A 33 -28.09 -16.19 -11.37
C VAL A 33 -27.71 -16.80 -10.02
N LYS A 34 -27.24 -18.05 -10.06
CA LYS A 34 -26.49 -18.66 -8.96
C LYS A 34 -25.30 -17.75 -8.65
N THR A 35 -25.33 -17.16 -7.46
CA THR A 35 -24.19 -16.54 -6.78
C THR A 35 -23.05 -17.56 -6.68
N SER A 36 -22.04 -17.45 -7.57
CA SER A 36 -20.74 -18.08 -7.36
C SER A 36 -19.82 -17.06 -6.69
N THR A 37 -19.79 -17.08 -5.37
CA THR A 37 -18.57 -16.76 -4.62
C THR A 37 -17.39 -17.50 -5.24
N PRO A 38 -16.24 -16.86 -5.53
CA PRO A 38 -15.03 -17.62 -5.83
C PRO A 38 -14.57 -18.24 -4.50
N GLU A 39 -15.13 -19.39 -4.21
CA GLU A 39 -14.55 -20.35 -3.29
C GLU A 39 -13.27 -20.83 -3.98
N TYR A 40 -12.11 -20.26 -3.64
CA TYR A 40 -10.82 -20.86 -3.97
C TYR A 40 -10.67 -22.10 -3.07
N ALA A 41 -11.46 -23.12 -3.39
CA ALA A 41 -11.42 -24.41 -2.76
C ALA A 41 -10.03 -24.99 -3.06
N ALA A 42 -9.29 -25.28 -2.00
CA ALA A 42 -8.18 -26.22 -2.04
C ALA A 42 -8.72 -27.58 -2.51
N GLY A 43 -8.78 -27.76 -3.82
CA GLY A 43 -9.39 -28.90 -4.49
C GLY A 43 -8.63 -29.15 -5.77
N ASN A 44 -7.80 -30.20 -5.73
CA ASN A 44 -6.91 -30.65 -6.77
C ASN A 44 -7.70 -31.04 -8.04
N ASN A 45 -8.10 -30.04 -8.84
CA ASN A 45 -8.71 -30.21 -10.15
C ASN A 45 -7.57 -30.17 -11.16
N GLY A 46 -7.36 -31.28 -11.88
CA GLY A 46 -6.25 -31.55 -12.80
C GLY A 46 -6.05 -30.57 -13.95
N LEU A 47 -5.79 -29.31 -13.64
CA LEU A 47 -5.07 -28.38 -14.47
C LEU A 47 -3.61 -28.81 -14.37
N ASN A 48 -3.08 -29.38 -15.45
CA ASN A 48 -1.64 -29.51 -15.65
C ASN A 48 -1.07 -28.09 -15.64
N PHE A 49 -0.71 -27.58 -14.47
CA PHE A 49 0.15 -26.41 -14.38
C PHE A 49 1.41 -26.76 -15.16
N SER A 50 1.71 -25.97 -16.20
CA SER A 50 2.96 -26.11 -16.94
C SER A 50 4.11 -26.13 -15.92
N PRO A 51 5.15 -26.97 -16.08
CA PRO A 51 6.32 -26.95 -15.19
C PRO A 51 6.95 -25.56 -15.03
N LEU A 52 6.66 -24.63 -15.95
CA LEU A 52 7.10 -23.24 -15.89
C LEU A 52 6.45 -22.43 -14.75
N TYR A 53 5.36 -22.92 -14.15
CA TYR A 53 4.64 -22.24 -13.07
C TYR A 53 4.74 -22.96 -11.71
N SER A 54 5.37 -24.14 -11.64
CA SER A 54 5.46 -24.90 -10.37
C SER A 54 6.28 -24.20 -9.31
N ASP A 55 7.18 -23.30 -9.73
CA ASP A 55 8.14 -22.65 -8.84
C ASP A 55 7.63 -21.30 -8.35
N PHE A 56 6.40 -20.92 -8.74
CA PHE A 56 5.74 -19.70 -8.27
C PHE A 56 4.86 -19.99 -7.05
N GLU A 57 5.03 -19.17 -6.02
CA GLU A 57 4.18 -19.12 -4.83
C GLU A 57 3.34 -17.84 -4.85
N GLU A 58 2.04 -17.93 -4.53
CA GLU A 58 1.22 -16.74 -4.30
C GLU A 58 1.57 -16.13 -2.93
N LYS A 59 1.90 -14.84 -2.92
CA LYS A 59 2.20 -14.03 -1.74
C LYS A 59 1.40 -12.73 -1.78
N ILE A 60 1.36 -12.03 -0.66
CA ILE A 60 0.96 -10.63 -0.62
C ILE A 60 2.19 -9.73 -0.71
N SER A 61 2.15 -8.78 -1.63
CA SER A 61 3.10 -7.67 -1.70
C SER A 61 2.57 -6.49 -0.91
N TYR A 62 3.40 -5.97 -0.02
CA TYR A 62 3.19 -4.73 0.73
C TYR A 62 4.22 -3.70 0.28
N GLU A 63 3.75 -2.58 -0.24
CA GLU A 63 4.60 -1.43 -0.53
C GLU A 63 4.25 -0.29 0.43
N ILE A 64 5.22 0.08 1.27
CA ILE A 64 5.06 1.11 2.29
C ILE A 64 5.89 2.32 1.91
N TYR A 65 5.25 3.48 1.80
CA TYR A 65 5.88 4.70 1.30
C TYR A 65 6.12 5.65 2.45
N PHE A 66 7.39 5.86 2.78
CA PHE A 66 7.87 6.70 3.86
C PHE A 66 8.39 8.02 3.31
N GLY A 67 7.68 9.11 3.58
CA GLY A 67 8.15 10.47 3.28
C GLY A 67 9.34 10.85 4.14
N LEU A 68 10.30 11.59 3.58
CA LEU A 68 11.51 12.05 4.27
C LEU A 68 11.45 13.53 4.68
N SER A 69 10.29 14.17 4.60
CA SER A 69 10.10 15.56 5.04
C SER A 69 9.19 15.61 6.26
N ARG A 70 9.62 16.31 7.31
CA ARG A 70 8.79 16.56 8.50
C ARG A 70 7.86 17.76 8.25
N PRO A 71 6.74 17.89 8.98
CA PRO A 71 5.82 19.02 8.83
C PRO A 71 6.45 20.40 9.06
N ASP A 72 7.51 20.47 9.86
CA ASP A 72 8.28 21.69 10.11
C ASP A 72 9.24 22.07 8.98
N GLY A 73 9.30 21.26 7.92
CA GLY A 73 10.16 21.44 6.75
C GLY A 73 11.57 20.87 6.91
N THR A 74 11.91 20.28 8.06
CA THR A 74 13.17 19.56 8.21
C THR A 74 13.14 18.22 7.50
N THR A 75 14.31 17.72 7.11
CA THR A 75 14.43 16.43 6.41
C THR A 75 14.82 15.34 7.40
N ILE A 76 14.22 14.16 7.26
CA ILE A 76 14.65 12.92 7.92
C ILE A 76 15.97 12.53 7.29
N THR A 77 17.04 12.50 8.08
CA THR A 77 18.38 12.24 7.55
C THR A 77 18.54 10.77 7.18
N GLU A 78 19.52 10.44 6.33
CA GLU A 78 19.84 9.04 6.03
C GLU A 78 20.22 8.27 7.31
N THR A 79 20.88 8.92 8.27
CA THR A 79 21.17 8.30 9.57
C THR A 79 19.92 8.02 10.39
N ASP A 80 18.97 8.96 10.44
CA ASP A 80 17.68 8.74 11.12
C ASP A 80 16.92 7.58 10.47
N TRP A 81 16.89 7.55 9.14
CA TRP A 81 16.28 6.49 8.36
C TRP A 81 16.94 5.13 8.63
N ASP A 82 18.26 5.05 8.57
CA ASP A 82 19.00 3.81 8.83
C ASP A 82 18.78 3.30 10.25
N ASN A 83 18.67 4.19 11.24
CA ASN A 83 18.31 3.81 12.61
C ASN A 83 16.90 3.20 12.66
N PHE A 84 15.91 3.86 12.07
CA PHE A 84 14.55 3.34 11.98
C PHE A 84 14.49 1.97 11.29
N VAL A 85 15.24 1.78 10.20
CA VAL A 85 15.32 0.48 9.51
C VAL A 85 15.86 -0.60 10.46
N ASN A 86 16.96 -0.32 11.15
CA ASN A 86 17.63 -1.29 12.03
C ASN A 86 16.82 -1.62 13.28
N GLU A 87 16.15 -0.63 13.87
CA GLU A 87 15.41 -0.77 15.12
C GLU A 87 14.00 -1.31 14.90
N GLU A 88 13.34 -0.91 13.80
CA GLU A 88 11.93 -1.20 13.59
C GLU A 88 11.65 -2.19 12.45
N ILE A 89 12.35 -2.10 11.32
CA ILE A 89 12.03 -2.93 10.14
C ILE A 89 12.72 -4.30 10.22
N VAL A 90 14.05 -4.30 10.40
CA VAL A 90 14.87 -5.53 10.44
C VAL A 90 14.33 -6.59 11.43
N PRO A 91 13.99 -6.27 12.69
CA PRO A 91 13.49 -7.29 13.61
C PRO A 91 12.07 -7.79 13.28
N ARG A 92 11.25 -7.02 12.56
CA ARG A 92 9.89 -7.42 12.16
C ARG A 92 9.85 -8.29 10.91
N PHE A 93 10.82 -8.12 10.01
CA PHE A 93 10.89 -8.79 8.71
C PHE A 93 12.22 -9.53 8.52
N PRO A 94 12.50 -10.56 9.33
CA PRO A 94 13.77 -11.30 9.27
C PRO A 94 13.96 -12.09 7.96
N GLU A 95 12.85 -12.42 7.28
CA GLU A 95 12.87 -13.09 5.96
C GLU A 95 13.32 -12.15 4.83
N GLY A 96 13.45 -10.86 5.12
CA GLY A 96 13.95 -9.85 4.19
C GLY A 96 12.87 -8.93 3.63
N PHE A 97 13.35 -7.83 3.05
CA PHE A 97 12.57 -6.77 2.41
C PHE A 97 13.50 -5.99 1.46
N THR A 98 12.93 -5.17 0.59
CA THR A 98 13.68 -4.28 -0.30
C THR A 98 13.36 -2.83 0.03
N ILE A 99 14.37 -1.96 0.05
CA ILE A 99 14.20 -0.50 0.12
C ILE A 99 14.51 0.09 -1.25
N VAL A 100 13.63 0.96 -1.74
CA VAL A 100 13.81 1.73 -2.99
C VAL A 100 13.81 3.21 -2.67
N ASP A 101 14.84 3.92 -3.14
CA ASP A 101 14.86 5.38 -3.15
C ASP A 101 13.89 5.92 -4.20
N SER A 102 13.05 6.86 -3.79
CA SER A 102 12.01 7.41 -4.65
C SER A 102 11.86 8.92 -4.43
N LYS A 103 11.22 9.58 -5.39
CA LYS A 103 10.86 10.99 -5.29
C LYS A 103 9.45 11.18 -5.82
N GLY A 104 8.55 11.60 -4.94
CA GLY A 104 7.18 11.95 -5.27
C GLY A 104 7.07 13.38 -5.76
N TYR A 105 6.14 13.62 -6.68
CA TYR A 105 5.69 14.96 -7.06
C TYR A 105 4.16 14.96 -7.02
N TRP A 106 3.58 15.95 -6.35
CA TRP A 106 2.13 16.14 -6.35
C TRP A 106 1.78 17.61 -6.42
N HIS A 107 0.58 17.88 -6.94
CA HIS A 107 0.04 19.22 -6.99
C HIS A 107 -0.69 19.53 -5.69
N ASP A 108 -0.20 20.49 -4.93
CA ASP A 108 -0.94 21.04 -3.81
C ASP A 108 -1.94 22.07 -4.35
N TYR A 109 -3.21 21.69 -4.40
CA TYR A 109 -4.28 22.58 -4.87
C TYR A 109 -4.55 23.78 -3.96
N SER A 110 -4.12 23.74 -2.70
CA SER A 110 -4.30 24.86 -1.78
C SER A 110 -3.32 26.00 -2.06
N THR A 111 -2.08 25.66 -2.41
CA THR A 111 -1.03 26.62 -2.78
C THR A 111 -0.87 26.79 -4.29
N ASN A 112 -1.50 25.92 -5.08
CA ASN A 112 -1.37 25.79 -6.53
C ASN A 112 0.09 25.60 -7.00
N VAL A 113 0.88 24.88 -6.21
CA VAL A 113 2.30 24.59 -6.47
C VAL A 113 2.50 23.08 -6.53
N THR A 114 3.37 22.63 -7.45
CA THR A 114 3.87 21.25 -7.42
C THR A 114 4.93 21.13 -6.34
N ILE A 115 4.64 20.29 -5.35
CA ILE A 115 5.56 19.95 -4.26
C ILE A 115 6.27 18.65 -4.65
N SER A 116 7.53 18.52 -4.23
CA SER A 116 8.29 17.30 -4.38
C SER A 116 8.87 16.87 -3.05
N GLU A 117 8.87 15.58 -2.79
CA GLU A 117 9.45 15.00 -1.58
C GLU A 117 10.23 13.74 -1.92
N ASN A 118 11.40 13.61 -1.28
CA ASN A 118 12.14 12.35 -1.30
C ASN A 118 11.43 11.35 -0.38
N SER A 119 11.41 10.08 -0.79
CA SER A 119 10.73 9.04 -0.05
C SER A 119 11.48 7.71 -0.16
N LYS A 120 11.27 6.82 0.80
CA LYS A 120 11.75 5.44 0.78
C LYS A 120 10.54 4.53 0.62
N ILE A 121 10.61 3.57 -0.30
CA ILE A 121 9.58 2.54 -0.47
C ILE A 121 10.14 1.24 0.10
N VAL A 122 9.45 0.68 1.10
CA VAL A 122 9.76 -0.64 1.65
C VAL A 122 8.81 -1.64 1.02
N ILE A 123 9.39 -2.63 0.34
CA ILE A 123 8.66 -3.70 -0.35
C ILE A 123 8.87 -5.00 0.41
N ILE A 124 7.77 -5.63 0.81
CA ILE A 124 7.74 -6.87 1.59
C ILE A 124 6.82 -7.87 0.89
N TYR A 125 7.30 -9.10 0.71
CA TYR A 125 6.48 -10.22 0.26
C TYR A 125 6.22 -11.15 1.43
N GLY A 126 4.96 -11.35 1.80
CA GLY A 126 4.58 -12.10 2.99
C GLY A 126 3.19 -12.72 2.92
N GLY A 127 2.70 -13.19 4.07
CA GLY A 127 1.34 -13.69 4.23
C GLY A 127 0.30 -12.58 4.37
N PHE A 128 -0.98 -12.96 4.49
CA PHE A 128 -2.11 -12.06 4.78
C PHE A 128 -2.77 -12.38 6.13
N SER A 129 -1.98 -12.86 7.10
CA SER A 129 -2.51 -13.12 8.44
C SER A 129 -2.75 -11.80 9.20
N GLU A 130 -3.55 -11.88 10.28
CA GLU A 130 -3.72 -10.74 11.20
C GLU A 130 -2.38 -10.28 11.77
N GLU A 131 -1.47 -11.22 12.06
CA GLU A 131 -0.12 -10.91 12.54
C GLU A 131 0.72 -10.15 11.50
N ASP A 132 0.67 -10.57 10.22
CA ASP A 132 1.40 -9.90 9.14
C ASP A 132 0.90 -8.47 8.95
N ILE A 133 -0.42 -8.29 8.93
CA ILE A 133 -1.05 -6.97 8.79
C ILE A 133 -0.71 -6.09 9.99
N GLN A 134 -0.74 -6.65 11.21
CA GLN A 134 -0.45 -5.89 12.42
C GLN A 134 1.00 -5.37 12.42
N LYS A 135 1.98 -6.17 12.00
CA LYS A 135 3.40 -5.72 11.87
C LYS A 135 3.51 -4.49 10.96
N ILE A 136 2.79 -4.49 9.84
CA ILE A 136 2.79 -3.38 8.87
C ILE A 136 2.11 -2.13 9.46
N ILE A 137 0.97 -2.30 10.12
CA ILE A 137 0.24 -1.18 10.75
C ILE A 137 1.05 -0.57 11.89
N ASP A 138 1.68 -1.37 12.73
CA ASP A 138 2.54 -0.91 13.82
C ASP A 138 3.72 -0.11 13.26
N LEU A 139 4.39 -0.64 12.23
CA LEU A 139 5.51 0.07 11.58
C LEU A 139 5.10 1.46 11.07
N LYS A 140 3.92 1.56 10.45
CA LYS A 140 3.40 2.86 9.98
C LYS A 140 3.13 3.80 11.14
N ASN A 141 2.54 3.31 12.23
CA ASN A 141 2.21 4.15 13.38
C ASN A 141 3.47 4.65 14.09
N ILE A 142 4.46 3.77 14.29
CA ILE A 142 5.74 4.14 14.89
C ILE A 142 6.43 5.21 14.05
N TYR A 143 6.51 5.03 12.72
CA TYR A 143 7.11 6.04 11.85
C TYR A 143 6.39 7.40 11.93
N LYS A 144 5.05 7.37 12.01
CA LYS A 144 4.25 8.60 12.16
C LYS A 144 4.51 9.29 13.49
N GLU A 145 4.66 8.54 14.57
CA GLU A 145 4.93 9.09 15.90
C GLU A 145 6.36 9.63 15.99
N GLU A 146 7.35 8.87 15.53
CA GLU A 146 8.77 9.23 15.62
C GLU A 146 9.15 10.42 14.73
N PHE A 147 8.60 10.47 13.50
CA PHE A 147 8.94 11.50 12.51
C PHE A 147 7.82 12.51 12.27
N GLU A 148 6.79 12.50 13.11
CA GLU A 148 5.64 13.41 13.07
C GLU A 148 4.93 13.44 11.71
N GLN A 149 4.85 12.29 11.02
CA GLN A 149 4.21 12.20 9.71
C GLN A 149 2.69 12.22 9.81
N ASP A 150 2.04 13.02 8.95
CA ASP A 150 0.58 13.01 8.81
C ASP A 150 0.07 11.63 8.33
N SER A 151 0.81 11.00 7.42
CA SER A 151 0.44 9.72 6.81
C SER A 151 1.63 8.94 6.29
N VAL A 152 1.49 7.62 6.28
CA VAL A 152 2.37 6.67 5.57
C VAL A 152 1.46 5.88 4.63
N MET A 153 1.74 5.91 3.32
CA MET A 153 0.92 5.20 2.34
C MET A 153 1.28 3.72 2.33
N LEU A 154 0.26 2.87 2.17
CA LEU A 154 0.39 1.43 2.07
C LEU A 154 -0.38 0.95 0.83
N VAL A 155 0.30 0.22 -0.04
CA VAL A 155 -0.32 -0.51 -1.15
C VAL A 155 -0.21 -2.00 -0.86
N VAL A 156 -1.29 -2.73 -1.08
CA VAL A 156 -1.37 -4.19 -0.84
C VAL A 156 -1.88 -4.86 -2.12
N SER A 157 -1.21 -5.90 -2.58
CA SER A 157 -1.61 -6.66 -3.78
C SER A 157 -1.25 -8.14 -3.67
N SER A 158 -1.98 -9.02 -4.38
CA SER A 158 -1.56 -10.41 -4.59
C SER A 158 -0.47 -10.47 -5.67
N SER A 159 0.54 -11.31 -5.47
CA SER A 159 1.68 -11.46 -6.35
C SER A 159 2.13 -12.92 -6.40
N PHE A 160 2.44 -13.43 -7.60
CA PHE A 160 3.13 -14.70 -7.75
C PHE A 160 4.65 -14.45 -7.77
N VAL A 161 5.38 -15.06 -6.84
CA VAL A 161 6.84 -14.88 -6.69
C VAL A 161 7.56 -16.22 -6.86
N SER A 162 8.79 -16.18 -7.38
CA SER A 162 9.67 -17.35 -7.51
C SER A 162 11.10 -16.90 -7.18
N PHE A 163 11.85 -17.72 -6.45
CA PHE A 163 13.20 -17.41 -5.94
C PHE A 163 14.23 -18.42 -6.43
#